data_AF-A0A2V8ZW59-F1
#
_entry.id   AF-A0A2V8ZW59-F1
#
_cell.length_a   1.000
_cell.length_b   1.000
_cell.length_c   1.000
_cell.angle_alpha   90.00
_cell.angle_beta   90.00
_cell.angle_gamma   90.00
#
_symmetry.space_group_name_H-M   'P 1'
#
loop_
_entity.id
_entity.type
_entity.pdbx_description
1 polymer ?
#
loop_
_entity_poly.entity_id
_entity_poly.type
_entity_poly.pdbx_seq_one_letter_code
_entity_poly.pdbx_strand_id
1 'polypeptide(L)'
;METLSKLQQARRVVQDFTLNTLAGIEGAFARLVYVASLRDLASGRYEHQGLAALYPEGAVHQALELCHEQIFERILEMPLEKQLEDLRDCLSAMEGGLAAVVSHWRQLEPYRVLLPENAPDYLKELFFSNLRALLEILHEACTSAHSDA
;
A
#
# COMPACT_ATOMS: atom_id res chain seq x y z
N MET A 1 11.90 10.16 -30.70
CA MET A 1 12.26 8.73 -30.59
C MET A 1 12.64 8.32 -29.16
N GLU A 2 13.42 9.12 -28.41
CA GLU A 2 13.80 8.80 -27.02
C GLU A 2 12.63 8.67 -26.03
N THR A 3 11.58 9.48 -26.15
CA THR A 3 10.39 9.43 -25.29
C THR A 3 9.64 8.10 -25.40
N LEU A 4 9.50 7.56 -26.60
CA LEU A 4 8.87 6.25 -26.83
C LEU A 4 9.71 5.10 -26.21
N SER A 5 11.04 5.21 -26.27
CA SER A 5 11.95 4.24 -25.63
C SER A 5 11.82 4.24 -24.10
N LYS A 6 11.77 5.43 -23.49
CA LYS A 6 11.57 5.58 -22.04
C LYS A 6 10.21 5.01 -21.58
N LEU A 7 9.14 5.29 -22.32
CA LEU A 7 7.81 4.75 -22.03
C LEU A 7 7.76 3.21 -22.16
N GLN A 8 8.40 2.66 -23.19
CA GLN A 8 8.50 1.21 -23.37
C GLN A 8 9.30 0.55 -22.23
N GLN A 9 10.37 1.20 -21.78
CA GLN A 9 11.17 0.72 -20.67
C GLN A 9 10.38 0.73 -19.36
N ALA A 10 9.75 1.86 -19.01
CA ALA A 10 8.90 1.96 -17.81
C ALA A 10 7.81 0.88 -17.79
N ARG A 11 7.16 0.62 -18.93
CA ARG A 11 6.16 -0.45 -19.05
C ARG A 11 6.72 -1.85 -18.75
N ARG A 12 7.95 -2.14 -19.16
CA ARG A 12 8.61 -3.42 -18.85
C ARG A 12 8.89 -3.53 -17.35
N VAL A 13 9.36 -2.46 -16.71
CA VAL A 13 9.62 -2.45 -15.27
C VAL A 13 8.32 -2.67 -14.48
N VAL A 14 7.24 -1.95 -14.83
CA VAL A 14 5.92 -2.13 -14.22
C VAL A 14 5.44 -3.57 -14.36
N GLN A 15 5.56 -4.14 -15.56
CA GLN A 15 5.15 -5.52 -15.82
C GLN A 15 5.98 -6.51 -14.99
N ASP A 16 7.30 -6.35 -14.94
CA ASP A 16 8.20 -7.20 -14.16
C ASP A 16 7.87 -7.12 -12.66
N PHE A 17 7.78 -5.90 -12.12
CA PHE A 17 7.42 -5.67 -10.72
C PHE A 17 6.05 -6.27 -10.36
N THR A 18 5.07 -6.09 -11.24
CA THR A 18 3.72 -6.62 -11.01
C THR A 18 3.71 -8.15 -11.01
N LEU A 19 4.35 -8.79 -11.99
CA LEU A 19 4.30 -10.24 -12.14
C LEU A 19 5.20 -10.99 -11.17
N ASN A 20 6.38 -10.45 -10.87
CA ASN A 20 7.41 -11.16 -10.11
C ASN A 20 7.50 -10.70 -8.66
N THR A 21 6.89 -9.57 -8.28
CA THR A 21 6.87 -9.09 -6.89
C THR A 21 5.44 -8.97 -6.36
N LEU A 22 4.60 -8.11 -6.95
CA LEU A 22 3.27 -7.84 -6.41
C LEU A 22 2.30 -9.03 -6.51
N ALA A 23 2.45 -9.90 -7.52
CA ALA A 23 1.63 -11.09 -7.67
C ALA A 23 1.78 -12.08 -6.50
N GLY A 24 2.93 -12.08 -5.82
CA GLY A 24 3.18 -12.90 -4.63
C GLY A 24 2.62 -12.30 -3.33
N ILE A 25 2.11 -11.07 -3.37
CA ILE A 25 1.53 -10.39 -2.22
C ILE A 25 0.01 -10.40 -2.40
N GLU A 26 -0.69 -11.04 -1.48
CA GLU A 26 -2.15 -11.09 -1.48
C GLU A 26 -2.72 -9.84 -0.81
N GLY A 27 -3.77 -9.27 -1.40
CA GLY A 27 -4.46 -8.10 -0.87
C GLY A 27 -3.89 -6.75 -1.31
N ALA A 28 -4.76 -5.76 -1.48
CA ALA A 28 -4.36 -4.43 -1.92
C ALA A 28 -3.66 -3.64 -0.81
N PHE A 29 -4.12 -3.76 0.44
CA PHE A 29 -3.46 -3.15 1.60
C PHE A 29 -2.05 -3.69 1.85
N ALA A 30 -1.83 -5.01 1.74
CA ALA A 30 -0.50 -5.58 1.90
C ALA A 30 0.45 -5.10 0.78
N ARG A 31 -0.05 -5.02 -0.47
CA ARG A 31 0.70 -4.44 -1.59
C ARG A 31 1.03 -2.96 -1.35
N LEU A 32 0.08 -2.19 -0.82
CA LEU A 32 0.30 -0.77 -0.48
C LEU A 32 1.41 -0.63 0.56
N VAL A 33 1.34 -1.41 1.65
CA VAL A 33 2.37 -1.42 2.70
C VAL A 33 3.74 -1.78 2.13
N TYR A 34 3.80 -2.80 1.29
CA TYR A 34 5.05 -3.22 0.64
C TYR A 34 5.63 -2.13 -0.26
N VAL A 35 4.84 -1.59 -1.19
CA VAL A 35 5.34 -0.57 -2.13
C VAL A 35 5.73 0.72 -1.40
N ALA A 36 4.96 1.13 -0.38
CA ALA A 36 5.32 2.26 0.46
C ALA A 36 6.66 2.06 1.19
N SER A 37 7.00 0.82 1.58
CA SER A 37 8.28 0.50 2.21
C SER A 37 9.49 0.64 1.28
N LEU A 38 9.27 0.61 -0.04
CA LEU A 38 10.33 0.81 -1.04
C LEU A 38 10.66 2.30 -1.23
N ARG A 39 9.86 3.21 -0.66
CA ARG A 39 10.07 4.65 -0.77
C ARG A 39 10.89 5.16 0.41
N ASP A 40 11.99 5.83 0.12
CA ASP A 40 12.68 6.66 1.10
C ASP A 40 11.84 7.90 1.42
N LEU A 41 11.38 8.04 2.67
CA LEU A 41 10.50 9.14 3.08
C LEU A 41 11.19 10.51 3.08
N ALA A 42 12.53 10.57 3.10
CA ALA A 42 13.27 11.82 3.10
C ALA A 42 13.43 12.41 1.68
N SER A 43 13.64 11.56 0.67
CA SER A 43 13.88 11.97 -0.71
C SER A 43 12.73 11.68 -1.68
N GLY A 44 11.73 10.89 -1.28
CA GLY A 44 10.62 10.46 -2.14
C GLY A 44 11.02 9.38 -3.15
N ARG A 45 12.30 8.99 -3.20
CA ARG A 45 12.80 8.03 -4.19
C ARG A 45 12.39 6.62 -3.85
N TYR A 46 12.02 5.86 -4.88
CA TYR A 46 11.72 4.44 -4.75
C TYR A 46 12.94 3.63 -5.17
N GLU A 47 13.30 2.65 -4.35
CA GLU A 47 14.43 1.76 -4.59
C GLU A 47 14.00 0.31 -4.48
N HIS A 48 14.44 -0.52 -5.44
CA HIS A 48 14.20 -1.95 -5.42
C HIS A 48 15.41 -2.67 -6.01
N GLN A 49 16.20 -3.33 -5.15
CA GLN A 49 17.50 -3.90 -5.52
C GLN A 49 17.40 -4.88 -6.70
N GLY A 50 16.37 -5.74 -6.72
CA GLY A 50 16.20 -6.71 -7.81
C GLY A 50 15.91 -6.08 -9.17
N LEU A 51 15.19 -4.95 -9.19
CA LEU A 51 14.87 -4.24 -10.43
C LEU A 51 16.01 -3.33 -10.87
N ALA A 52 16.71 -2.69 -9.93
CA ALA A 52 17.87 -1.86 -10.19
C ALA A 52 19.04 -2.65 -10.81
N ALA A 53 19.11 -3.97 -10.60
CA ALA A 53 20.05 -4.85 -11.27
C ALA A 53 19.76 -5.04 -12.78
N LEU A 54 18.52 -4.82 -13.21
CA LEU A 54 18.03 -5.10 -14.58
C LEU A 54 17.69 -3.82 -15.36
N TYR A 55 17.35 -2.75 -14.65
CA TYR A 55 16.84 -1.51 -15.23
C TYR A 55 17.52 -0.28 -14.61
N PRO A 56 17.64 0.83 -15.35
CA PRO A 56 18.13 2.09 -14.81
C PRO A 56 17.29 2.57 -13.62
N GLU A 57 17.94 3.11 -12.59
CA GLU A 57 17.30 3.57 -11.35
C GLU A 57 16.13 4.52 -11.61
N GLY A 58 16.26 5.48 -12.53
CA GLY A 58 15.18 6.40 -12.88
C GLY A 58 13.94 5.71 -13.46
N ALA A 59 14.11 4.61 -14.21
CA ALA A 59 12.99 3.83 -14.72
C ALA A 59 12.34 2.97 -13.62
N VAL A 60 13.13 2.48 -12.67
CA VAL A 60 12.63 1.78 -11.47
C VAL A 60 11.81 2.72 -10.61
N HIS A 61 12.34 3.90 -10.31
CA HIS A 61 11.64 4.93 -9.54
C HIS A 61 10.27 5.27 -10.13
N GLN A 62 10.22 5.62 -11.41
CA GLN A 62 8.97 5.98 -12.10
C GLN A 62 7.96 4.81 -12.13
N ALA A 63 8.44 3.58 -12.33
CA ALA A 63 7.56 2.41 -12.36
C ALA A 63 6.95 2.12 -10.98
N LEU A 64 7.75 2.19 -9.92
CA LEU A 64 7.28 1.95 -8.54
C LEU A 64 6.33 3.04 -8.08
N GLU A 65 6.62 4.31 -8.41
CA GLU A 65 5.71 5.44 -8.17
C GLU A 65 4.35 5.20 -8.83
N LEU A 66 4.33 4.85 -10.12
CA LEU A 66 3.10 4.56 -10.85
C LEU A 66 2.33 3.37 -10.23
N CYS A 67 3.03 2.30 -9.86
CA CYS A 67 2.40 1.16 -9.19
C CYS A 67 1.81 1.56 -7.83
N HIS A 68 2.49 2.42 -7.07
CA HIS A 68 2.02 2.90 -5.79
C HIS A 68 0.71 3.69 -5.94
N GLU A 69 0.68 4.63 -6.88
CA GLU A 69 -0.52 5.41 -7.20
C GLU A 69 -1.69 4.52 -7.62
N GLN A 70 -1.45 3.56 -8.52
CA GLN A 70 -2.50 2.65 -9.00
C GLN A 70 -3.06 1.73 -7.90
N ILE A 71 -2.21 1.24 -6.99
CA ILE A 71 -2.67 0.44 -5.84
C ILE A 71 -3.52 1.30 -4.91
N PHE A 72 -3.07 2.53 -4.62
CA PHE A 72 -3.80 3.47 -3.78
C PHE A 72 -5.17 3.82 -4.36
N GLU A 73 -5.23 4.19 -5.63
CA GLU A 73 -6.49 4.46 -6.34
C GLU A 73 -7.42 3.25 -6.32
N ARG A 74 -6.87 2.05 -6.59
CA ARG A 74 -7.66 0.81 -6.56
C ARG A 74 -8.27 0.56 -5.18
N ILE A 75 -7.58 0.87 -4.09
CA ILE A 75 -8.15 0.75 -2.74
C ILE A 75 -9.34 1.69 -2.57
N LEU A 76 -9.21 2.95 -3.01
CA LEU A 76 -10.29 3.94 -2.91
C LEU A 76 -11.51 3.60 -3.78
N GLU A 77 -11.31 2.88 -4.88
CA GLU A 77 -12.38 2.38 -5.74
C GLU A 77 -13.11 1.15 -5.16
N MET A 78 -12.53 0.46 -4.17
CA MET A 78 -13.18 -0.71 -3.55
C MET A 78 -14.37 -0.28 -2.67
N PRO A 79 -15.47 -1.07 -2.63
CA PRO A 79 -16.48 -0.93 -1.59
C PRO A 79 -15.87 -1.03 -0.19
N LEU A 80 -16.41 -0.30 0.80
CA LEU A 80 -15.87 -0.28 2.15
C LEU A 80 -15.84 -1.68 2.80
N GLU A 81 -16.81 -2.53 2.48
CA GLU A 81 -16.85 -3.91 2.96
C GLU A 81 -15.65 -4.73 2.45
N LYS A 82 -15.23 -4.48 1.21
CA LYS A 82 -14.03 -5.11 0.64
C LYS A 82 -12.74 -4.51 1.17
N GLN A 83 -12.72 -3.20 1.42
CA GLN A 83 -11.60 -2.60 2.14
C GLN A 83 -11.45 -3.17 3.56
N LEU A 84 -12.57 -3.42 4.26
CA LEU A 84 -12.57 -4.01 5.60
C LEU A 84 -11.98 -5.43 5.62
N GLU A 85 -12.44 -6.28 4.70
CA GLU A 85 -11.94 -7.66 4.56
C GLU A 85 -10.43 -7.66 4.29
N ASP A 86 -10.00 -6.90 3.28
CA ASP A 86 -8.60 -6.82 2.85
C ASP A 86 -7.68 -6.21 3.93
N LEU A 87 -8.15 -5.17 4.63
CA LEU A 87 -7.42 -4.56 5.74
C LEU A 87 -7.28 -5.54 6.91
N ARG A 88 -8.35 -6.26 7.27
CA ARG A 88 -8.29 -7.27 8.34
C ARG A 88 -7.25 -8.33 8.04
N ASP A 89 -7.23 -8.85 6.82
CA ASP A 89 -6.31 -9.90 6.41
C ASP A 89 -4.85 -9.38 6.44
N CYS A 90 -4.63 -8.17 5.95
CA CYS A 90 -3.34 -7.48 6.04
C CYS A 90 -2.85 -7.31 7.49
N LEU A 91 -3.69 -6.78 8.39
CA LEU A 91 -3.31 -6.54 9.78
C LEU A 91 -3.18 -7.84 10.59
N SER A 92 -3.92 -8.88 10.23
CA SER A 92 -3.83 -10.20 10.89
C SER A 92 -2.51 -10.91 10.59
N ALA A 93 -1.91 -10.64 9.43
CA ALA A 93 -0.61 -11.18 9.05
C ALA A 93 0.57 -10.47 9.74
N MET A 94 0.35 -9.34 10.41
CA MET A 94 1.38 -8.59 11.13
C MET A 94 1.71 -9.20 12.49
N GLU A 95 2.95 -9.01 12.93
CA GLU A 95 3.40 -9.47 14.25
C GLU A 95 2.60 -8.81 15.38
N GLY A 96 2.27 -9.60 16.42
CA GLY A 96 1.49 -9.14 17.57
C GLY A 96 -0.02 -9.43 17.48
N GLY A 97 -0.51 -9.84 16.30
CA GLY A 97 -1.89 -10.25 16.08
C GLY A 97 -2.87 -9.09 15.93
N LEU A 98 -4.05 -9.37 15.34
CA LEU A 98 -5.00 -8.36 14.88
C LEU A 98 -5.37 -7.30 15.92
N ALA A 99 -5.72 -7.71 17.15
CA ALA A 99 -6.20 -6.78 18.19
C ALA A 99 -5.12 -5.77 18.62
N ALA A 100 -3.87 -6.21 18.75
CA ALA A 100 -2.76 -5.35 19.13
C ALA A 100 -2.41 -4.39 17.99
N VAL A 101 -2.36 -4.90 16.76
CA VAL A 101 -2.04 -4.12 15.56
C VAL A 101 -3.11 -3.05 15.29
N VAL A 102 -4.39 -3.40 15.37
CA VAL A 102 -5.51 -2.44 15.22
C VAL A 102 -5.42 -1.34 16.27
N SER A 103 -5.17 -1.69 17.53
CA SER A 103 -5.02 -0.71 18.61
C SER A 103 -3.85 0.25 18.36
N HIS A 104 -2.72 -0.28 17.89
CA HIS A 104 -1.55 0.51 17.52
C HIS A 104 -1.83 1.44 16.34
N TRP A 105 -2.48 0.94 15.28
CA TRP A 105 -2.78 1.70 14.08
C TRP A 105 -3.75 2.85 14.34
N ARG A 106 -4.71 2.68 15.25
CA ARG A 106 -5.60 3.76 15.70
C ARG A 106 -4.86 4.86 16.46
N GLN A 107 -3.85 4.51 17.25
CA GLN A 107 -3.13 5.47 18.10
C GLN A 107 -2.05 6.24 17.36
N LEU A 108 -1.23 5.55 16.56
CA LEU A 108 -0.07 6.16 15.91
C LEU A 108 -0.33 6.57 14.45
N GLU A 109 -1.45 6.15 13.88
CA GLU A 109 -1.82 6.38 12.48
C GLU A 109 -0.65 6.11 11.49
N PRO A 110 0.05 4.94 11.57
CA PRO A 110 1.19 4.65 10.70
C PRO A 110 0.79 4.58 9.22
N TYR A 111 -0.50 4.41 8.93
CA TYR A 111 -1.04 4.44 7.58
C TYR A 111 -0.85 5.79 6.86
N ARG A 112 -0.54 6.88 7.58
CA ARG A 112 -0.28 8.19 6.96
C ARG A 112 0.94 8.21 6.06
N VAL A 113 1.96 7.41 6.36
CA VAL A 113 3.18 7.32 5.52
C VAL A 113 3.03 6.36 4.34
N LEU A 114 1.90 5.64 4.25
CA LEU A 114 1.62 4.71 3.16
C LEU A 114 1.12 5.39 1.88
N LEU A 115 0.89 6.70 1.89
CA LEU A 115 0.31 7.39 0.75
C LEU A 115 1.36 7.72 -0.32
N PRO A 116 1.04 7.62 -1.62
CA PRO A 116 1.87 8.18 -2.69
C PRO A 116 2.11 9.68 -2.48
N GLU A 117 3.29 10.17 -2.88
CA GLU A 117 3.71 11.56 -2.65
C GLU A 117 2.78 12.54 -3.37
N ASN A 118 2.52 12.25 -4.65
CA ASN A 118 1.72 13.09 -5.55
C ASN A 118 0.21 12.85 -5.46
N ALA A 119 -0.27 12.04 -4.50
CA ALA A 119 -1.70 11.81 -4.34
C ALA A 119 -2.42 13.14 -3.99
N PRO A 120 -3.52 13.48 -4.67
CA PRO A 120 -4.31 14.67 -4.35
C PRO A 120 -4.84 14.66 -2.93
N ASP A 121 -4.83 15.81 -2.25
CA ASP A 121 -5.19 15.92 -0.83
C ASP A 121 -6.60 15.39 -0.52
N TYR A 122 -7.56 15.59 -1.43
CA TYR A 122 -8.92 15.07 -1.25
C TYR A 122 -8.98 13.53 -1.25
N LEU A 123 -8.10 12.84 -1.99
CA LEU A 123 -7.99 11.39 -1.95
C LEU A 123 -7.27 10.92 -0.68
N LYS A 124 -6.28 11.68 -0.21
CA LYS A 124 -5.61 11.41 1.08
C LYS A 124 -6.61 11.47 2.23
N GLU A 125 -7.46 12.50 2.27
CA GLU A 125 -8.50 12.64 3.28
C GLU A 125 -9.57 11.56 3.18
N LEU A 126 -9.98 11.17 1.96
CA LEU A 126 -10.89 10.03 1.76
C LEU A 126 -10.30 8.74 2.32
N PHE A 127 -9.02 8.46 2.02
CA PHE A 127 -8.32 7.30 2.56
C PHE A 127 -8.29 7.33 4.09
N PHE A 128 -7.88 8.45 4.70
CA PHE A 128 -7.83 8.55 6.16
C PHE A 128 -9.20 8.37 6.82
N SER A 129 -10.25 8.95 6.23
CA SER A 129 -11.63 8.79 6.69
C SER A 129 -12.05 7.32 6.66
N ASN A 130 -11.80 6.63 5.54
CA ASN A 130 -12.09 5.21 5.40
C ASN A 130 -11.32 4.39 6.42
N LEU A 131 -9.98 4.56 6.52
CA LEU A 131 -9.14 3.77 7.42
C LEU A 131 -9.54 3.92 8.88
N ARG A 132 -9.89 5.14 9.32
CA ARG A 132 -10.41 5.35 10.68
C ARG A 132 -11.69 4.57 10.91
N ALA A 133 -12.67 4.68 10.01
CA ALA A 133 -13.92 3.94 10.13
C ALA A 133 -13.70 2.41 10.16
N LEU A 134 -12.85 1.89 9.27
CA LEU A 134 -12.53 0.46 9.22
C LEU A 134 -11.83 -0.01 10.49
N LEU A 135 -10.87 0.76 11.00
CA LEU A 135 -10.15 0.44 12.24
C LEU A 135 -11.06 0.46 13.48
N GLU A 136 -12.04 1.37 13.53
CA GLU A 136 -13.06 1.35 14.60
C GLU A 136 -13.90 0.07 14.55
N ILE A 137 -14.39 -0.32 13.37
CA ILE A 137 -15.16 -1.56 13.20
C ILE A 137 -14.34 -2.79 13.62
N LEU A 138 -13.07 -2.86 13.21
CA LEU A 138 -12.17 -3.96 13.60
C LEU A 138 -11.89 -3.97 15.10
N HIS A 139 -11.75 -2.79 15.71
CA HIS A 139 -11.52 -2.68 17.14
C HIS A 139 -12.71 -3.20 17.94
N GLU A 140 -13.93 -2.77 17.59
CA GLU A 140 -15.16 -3.26 18.22
C GLU A 140 -15.27 -4.79 18.12
N ALA A 141 -15.02 -5.35 16.95
CA ALA A 141 -15.02 -6.80 16.73
C ALA A 141 -13.98 -7.55 17.58
N CYS A 142 -12.79 -6.96 17.81
CA CYS A 142 -11.77 -7.56 18.67
C CYS A 142 -12.17 -7.51 20.15
N THR A 143 -12.84 -6.44 20.58
CA THR A 143 -13.28 -6.28 21.98
C THR A 143 -14.47 -7.18 22.33
N SER A 144 -15.42 -7.39 21.41
CA SER A 144 -16.56 -8.30 21.63
C SER A 144 -16.10 -9.76 21.71
N ALA A 145 -15.15 -10.17 20.87
CA ALA A 145 -14.58 -11.52 20.91
C ALA A 145 -13.84 -11.84 22.23
N HIS A 146 -13.33 -10.82 22.94
CA HIS A 146 -12.72 -11.00 24.27
C HIS A 146 -13.74 -11.04 25.41
N SER A 147 -14.98 -10.60 25.20
CA SER A 147 -16.03 -10.60 26.24
C SER A 147 -16.82 -11.91 26.31
N ASP A 148 -16.74 -12.75 25.27
CA ASP A 148 -17.45 -14.03 25.15
C ASP A 148 -16.56 -15.26 25.46
N ALA A 149 -15.30 -15.05 25.88
CA ALA A 149 -14.32 -16.09 26.23
C ALA A 149 -14.02 -16.08 27.75
#